data_AF-M4BBP1-F1
#
_entry.id   AF-M4BBP1-F1
#
_cell.length_a   1.000
_cell.length_b   1.000
_cell.length_c   1.000
_cell.angle_alpha   90.00
_cell.angle_beta   90.00
_cell.angle_gamma   90.00
#
_symmetry.space_group_name_H-M   'P 1'
#
loop_
_entity.id
_entity.type
_entity.pdbx_description
1 polymer ?
#
loop_
_entity_poly.entity_id
_entity_poly.type
_entity_poly.pdbx_seq_one_letter_code
_entity_poly.pdbx_strand_id
1 'polypeptide(L)'
;MSETAVLVVKILAACSCTVMVLSPSILIYRIFKQKDVGAASVIPLVTLFANCHVWALYGYMTKDWVPIFWIYFPGEAVAIVFLAFYWKCTTQRRYVTRVLLVTVALLALVSIYAVVGSLGYTNQSQKDVDSIIGVFADIGAMCMYASPMEKLVQVLKYKSAAFLNSHMVIAGLTNNCLWCAYGTLTENWFIIAPSIIFVSLNTFTLILCIVFNTKTHPLPDDFHIQRVMSDVPPALAAEGSSKMSVVSYKADSTFLSPAFEALHSPLTSIHVTKGLS
;
A
#
# COMPACT_ATOMS: atom_id res chain seq x y z
N MET A 1 -4.51 28.56 -24.76
CA MET A 1 -4.87 28.50 -23.32
C MET A 1 -4.03 29.53 -22.58
N SER A 2 -4.55 30.19 -21.53
CA SER A 2 -3.75 31.15 -20.75
C SER A 2 -2.60 30.42 -20.06
N GLU A 3 -1.37 30.96 -20.15
CA GLU A 3 -0.17 30.41 -19.47
C GLU A 3 -0.42 30.17 -17.97
N THR A 4 -1.23 31.03 -17.35
CA THR A 4 -1.67 30.92 -15.96
C THR A 4 -2.40 29.61 -15.69
N ALA A 5 -3.27 29.15 -16.60
CA ALA A 5 -4.01 27.91 -16.43
C ALA A 5 -3.08 26.69 -16.44
N VAL A 6 -2.06 26.69 -17.30
CA VAL A 6 -1.05 25.63 -17.36
C VAL A 6 -0.23 25.59 -16.07
N LEU A 7 0.16 26.75 -15.55
CA LEU A 7 0.92 26.85 -14.29
C LEU A 7 0.10 26.33 -13.10
N VAL A 8 -1.19 26.69 -13.01
CA VAL A 8 -2.08 26.20 -11.94
C VAL A 8 -2.19 24.68 -11.97
N VAL A 9 -2.40 24.09 -13.15
CA VAL A 9 -2.47 22.62 -13.30
C VAL A 9 -1.15 21.97 -12.88
N LYS A 10 0.00 22.52 -13.29
CA LYS A 10 1.32 22.02 -12.89
C LYS A 10 1.49 22.00 -11.36
N ILE A 11 1.14 23.10 -10.68
CA ILE A 11 1.27 23.22 -9.23
C ILE A 11 0.33 22.23 -8.53
N LEU A 12 -0.92 22.12 -8.96
CA LEU A 12 -1.88 21.19 -8.37
C LEU A 12 -1.46 19.73 -8.56
N ALA A 13 -1.00 19.35 -9.76
CA ALA A 13 -0.47 18.03 -10.05
C ALA A 13 0.75 17.73 -9.16
N ALA A 14 1.64 18.72 -8.99
CA ALA A 14 2.82 18.58 -8.14
C ALA A 14 2.49 18.37 -6.67
N CYS A 15 1.60 19.18 -6.11
CA CYS A 15 1.14 19.03 -4.74
C CYS A 15 0.47 17.67 -4.52
N SER A 16 -0.43 17.27 -5.42
CA SER A 16 -1.15 15.99 -5.33
C SER A 16 -0.21 14.79 -5.40
N CYS A 17 0.72 14.80 -6.36
CA CYS A 17 1.71 13.73 -6.53
C CYS A 17 2.64 13.63 -5.32
N THR A 18 3.09 14.77 -4.77
CA THR A 18 3.93 14.80 -3.56
C THR A 18 3.22 14.15 -2.37
N VAL A 19 1.93 14.45 -2.17
CA VAL A 19 1.13 13.80 -1.11
C VAL A 19 1.05 12.29 -1.32
N MET A 20 0.89 11.82 -2.56
CA MET A 20 0.85 10.39 -2.88
C MET A 20 2.19 9.69 -2.63
N VAL A 21 3.30 10.30 -3.04
CA VAL A 21 4.66 9.77 -2.78
C VAL A 21 4.95 9.70 -1.28
N LEU A 22 4.45 10.67 -0.49
CA LEU A 22 4.60 10.69 0.96
C LEU A 22 3.62 9.77 1.70
N SER A 23 2.60 9.21 1.04
CA SER A 23 1.58 8.38 1.69
C SER A 23 2.12 7.16 2.47
N PRO A 24 3.20 6.47 2.05
CA PRO A 24 3.78 5.36 2.83
C PRO A 24 4.44 5.81 4.14
N SER A 25 4.62 7.12 4.37
CA SER A 25 5.19 7.64 5.63
C SER A 25 4.42 7.15 6.86
N ILE A 26 3.08 7.04 6.77
CA ILE A 26 2.23 6.53 7.85
C ILE A 26 2.57 5.06 8.15
N LEU A 27 2.79 4.26 7.11
CA LEU A 27 3.19 2.86 7.25
C LEU A 27 4.58 2.75 7.88
N ILE A 28 5.56 3.50 7.38
CA ILE A 28 6.93 3.50 7.90
C ILE A 28 6.98 3.97 9.35
N TYR A 29 6.19 4.99 9.71
CA TYR A 29 6.08 5.46 11.09
C TYR A 29 5.54 4.37 12.03
N ARG A 30 4.54 3.59 11.58
CA ARG A 30 4.03 2.43 12.34
C ARG A 30 5.11 1.36 12.52
N ILE A 31 5.81 1.00 11.45
CA ILE A 31 6.90 0.03 11.47
C ILE A 31 8.01 0.47 12.43
N PHE A 32 8.38 1.75 12.40
CA PHE A 32 9.39 2.31 13.30
C PHE A 32 8.95 2.21 14.77
N LYS A 33 7.69 2.56 15.08
CA LYS A 33 7.16 2.50 16.44
C LYS A 33 7.03 1.06 16.95
N GLN A 34 6.62 0.13 16.10
CA GLN A 34 6.42 -1.28 16.46
C GLN A 34 7.71 -2.10 16.40
N LYS A 35 8.76 -1.58 15.76
CA LYS A 35 10.02 -2.29 15.45
C LYS A 35 9.82 -3.62 14.72
N ASP A 36 8.67 -3.77 14.07
CA ASP A 36 8.30 -4.94 13.30
C ASP A 36 7.51 -4.47 12.08
N VAL A 37 7.76 -5.14 10.96
CA VAL A 37 7.09 -4.92 9.69
C VAL A 37 5.74 -5.65 9.64
N GLY A 38 5.57 -6.72 10.42
CA GLY A 38 4.38 -7.56 10.41
C GLY A 38 4.09 -8.11 9.02
N ALA A 39 2.83 -8.01 8.57
CA ALA A 39 2.37 -8.47 7.25
C ALA A 39 2.56 -7.45 6.11
N ALA A 40 3.25 -6.34 6.32
CA ALA A 40 3.43 -5.32 5.29
C ALA A 40 4.42 -5.79 4.20
N SER A 41 3.98 -5.84 2.94
CA SER A 41 4.85 -6.19 1.81
C SER A 41 5.85 -5.08 1.49
N VAL A 42 7.05 -5.46 1.02
CA VAL A 42 8.11 -4.54 0.57
C VAL A 42 7.87 -4.04 -0.86
N ILE A 43 7.10 -4.79 -1.65
CA ILE A 43 6.86 -4.53 -3.08
C ILE A 43 6.37 -3.10 -3.37
N PRO A 44 5.40 -2.53 -2.64
CA PRO A 44 4.92 -1.17 -2.91
C PRO A 44 6.01 -0.10 -2.70
N LEU A 45 6.95 -0.31 -1.77
CA LEU A 45 8.05 0.62 -1.52
C LEU A 45 9.11 0.53 -2.63
N VAL A 46 9.40 -0.69 -3.09
CA VAL A 46 10.36 -0.93 -4.18
C VAL A 46 9.84 -0.41 -5.50
N THR A 47 8.56 -0.63 -5.81
CA THR A 47 7.94 -0.11 -7.04
C THR A 47 7.78 1.40 -7.01
N LEU A 48 7.51 2.00 -5.85
CA LEU A 48 7.55 3.46 -5.68
C LEU A 48 8.95 4.02 -5.97
N PHE A 49 10.00 3.43 -5.39
CA PHE A 49 11.38 3.83 -5.66
C PHE A 49 11.71 3.73 -7.15
N ALA A 50 11.40 2.61 -7.80
CA ALA A 50 11.61 2.43 -9.22
C ALA A 50 10.84 3.45 -10.07
N ASN A 51 9.58 3.71 -9.74
CA ASN A 51 8.77 4.71 -10.42
C ASN A 51 9.37 6.12 -10.29
N CYS A 52 9.78 6.52 -9.08
CA CYS A 52 10.44 7.81 -8.87
C CYS A 52 11.73 7.93 -9.69
N HIS A 53 12.57 6.89 -9.70
CA HIS A 53 13.83 6.91 -10.45
C HIS A 53 13.60 7.10 -11.96
N VAL A 54 12.71 6.31 -12.56
CA VAL A 54 12.49 6.36 -14.02
C VAL A 54 11.81 7.67 -14.44
N TRP A 55 10.85 8.19 -13.66
CA TRP A 55 10.24 9.50 -13.96
C TRP A 55 11.20 10.68 -13.74
N ALA A 56 12.09 10.61 -12.74
CA ALA A 56 13.13 11.62 -12.56
C ALA A 56 14.10 11.60 -13.76
N LEU A 57 14.51 10.41 -14.21
CA LEU A 57 15.36 10.25 -15.39
C LEU A 57 14.66 10.77 -16.66
N TYR A 58 13.38 10.45 -16.85
CA TYR A 58 12.58 10.94 -17.96
C TYR A 58 12.50 12.47 -17.97
N GLY A 59 12.13 13.09 -16.86
CA GLY A 59 12.03 14.55 -16.75
C GLY A 59 13.38 15.26 -16.95
N TYR A 60 14.49 14.62 -16.56
CA TYR A 60 15.83 15.13 -16.84
C TYR A 60 16.16 15.08 -18.35
N MET A 61 15.86 13.97 -19.01
CA MET A 61 16.11 13.77 -20.46
C MET A 61 15.26 14.71 -21.33
N THR A 62 13.96 14.79 -21.06
CA THR A 62 13.04 15.65 -21.83
C THR A 62 13.14 17.13 -21.47
N LYS A 63 13.97 17.49 -20.47
CA LYS A 63 14.09 18.84 -19.89
C LYS A 63 12.76 19.36 -19.29
N ASP A 64 11.88 18.45 -18.90
CA ASP A 64 10.65 18.75 -18.16
C ASP A 64 10.92 18.94 -16.66
N TRP A 65 11.60 20.04 -16.34
CA TRP A 65 12.03 20.36 -14.97
C TRP A 65 10.85 20.45 -13.99
N VAL A 66 9.79 21.17 -14.38
CA VAL A 66 8.58 21.37 -13.56
C VAL A 66 7.34 20.98 -14.37
N PRO A 67 6.56 19.97 -13.94
CA PRO A 67 6.52 19.39 -12.58
C PRO A 67 7.36 18.11 -12.38
N ILE A 68 7.75 17.41 -13.44
CA ILE A 68 8.19 16.00 -13.37
C ILE A 68 9.47 15.82 -12.55
N PHE A 69 10.59 16.39 -13.02
CA PHE A 69 11.90 16.17 -12.38
C PHE A 69 11.90 16.54 -10.90
N TRP A 70 11.40 17.74 -10.57
CA TRP A 70 11.43 18.25 -9.19
C TRP A 70 10.48 17.56 -8.21
N ILE A 71 9.50 16.79 -8.68
CA ILE A 71 8.68 15.93 -7.80
C ILE A 71 9.40 14.61 -7.54
N TYR A 72 9.84 13.95 -8.61
CA TYR A 72 10.28 12.57 -8.53
C TYR A 72 11.71 12.43 -8.00
N PHE A 73 12.59 13.41 -8.23
CA PHE A 73 13.94 13.37 -7.70
C PHE A 73 14.00 13.42 -6.16
N PRO A 74 13.33 14.38 -5.47
CA PRO A 74 13.18 14.31 -4.01
C PRO A 74 12.38 13.09 -3.56
N GLY A 75 11.37 12.67 -4.34
CA GLY A 75 10.58 11.48 -4.06
C GLY A 75 11.42 10.20 -4.01
N GLU A 76 12.41 10.07 -4.90
CA GLU A 76 13.37 8.97 -4.91
C GLU A 76 14.17 8.92 -3.60
N ALA A 77 14.71 10.06 -3.15
CA ALA A 77 15.43 10.14 -1.89
C ALA A 77 14.56 9.72 -0.69
N VAL A 78 13.29 10.15 -0.67
CA VAL A 78 12.32 9.75 0.34
C VAL A 78 12.04 8.24 0.28
N ALA A 79 11.88 7.67 -0.92
CA ALA A 79 11.65 6.25 -1.09
C ALA A 79 12.84 5.41 -0.61
N ILE A 80 14.08 5.86 -0.85
CA ILE A 80 15.30 5.24 -0.32
C ILE A 80 15.26 5.23 1.22
N VAL A 81 14.88 6.34 1.84
CA VAL A 81 14.74 6.43 3.30
C VAL A 81 13.69 5.44 3.82
N PHE A 82 12.52 5.36 3.17
CA PHE A 82 11.48 4.39 3.52
C PHE A 82 11.98 2.94 3.42
N LEU A 83 12.69 2.61 2.35
CA LEU A 83 13.28 1.28 2.16
C LEU A 83 14.35 0.96 3.21
N ALA A 84 15.18 1.92 3.59
CA ALA A 84 16.19 1.74 4.63
C ALA A 84 15.55 1.44 6.00
N PHE A 85 14.49 2.16 6.37
CA PHE A 85 13.74 1.89 7.61
C PHE A 85 13.06 0.53 7.57
N TYR A 86 12.42 0.19 6.45
CA TYR A 86 11.78 -1.11 6.27
C TYR A 86 12.79 -2.26 6.40
N TRP A 87 13.95 -2.15 5.73
CA TRP A 87 15.02 -3.13 5.82
C TRP A 87 15.52 -3.32 7.25
N LYS A 88 15.67 -2.23 8.01
CA LYS A 88 16.17 -2.31 9.38
C LYS A 88 15.25 -3.14 10.27
N CYS A 89 13.94 -3.01 10.08
CA CYS A 89 12.93 -3.64 10.93
C CYS A 89 12.47 -5.02 10.42
N THR A 90 12.70 -5.36 9.15
CA THR A 90 12.27 -6.65 8.60
C THR A 90 13.15 -7.81 9.08
N THR A 91 12.52 -8.96 9.32
CA THR A 91 13.19 -10.25 9.58
C THR A 91 13.68 -10.91 8.28
N GLN A 92 13.00 -10.66 7.16
CA GLN A 92 13.28 -11.27 5.86
C GLN A 92 14.32 -10.48 5.03
N ARG A 93 15.43 -10.07 5.65
CA ARG A 93 16.42 -9.17 5.03
C ARG A 93 16.97 -9.71 3.71
N ARG A 94 17.26 -11.01 3.62
CA ARG A 94 17.78 -11.63 2.38
C ARG A 94 16.82 -11.49 1.19
N TYR A 95 15.53 -11.69 1.43
CA TYR A 95 14.50 -11.52 0.39
C TYR A 95 14.44 -10.06 -0.07
N VAL A 96 14.34 -9.13 0.88
CA VAL A 96 14.30 -7.69 0.60
C VAL A 96 15.57 -7.22 -0.14
N THR A 97 16.74 -7.70 0.29
CA THR A 97 18.02 -7.45 -0.38
C THR A 97 17.98 -7.90 -1.83
N ARG A 98 17.52 -9.12 -2.08
CA ARG A 98 17.50 -9.70 -3.42
C ARG A 98 16.57 -8.92 -4.34
N VAL A 99 15.37 -8.57 -3.86
CA VAL A 99 14.42 -7.75 -4.61
C VAL A 99 15.03 -6.39 -4.93
N LEU A 100 15.62 -5.71 -3.94
CA LEU A 100 16.27 -4.41 -4.14
C LEU A 100 17.45 -4.47 -5.11
N LEU A 101 18.31 -5.49 -5.01
CA LEU A 101 19.44 -5.66 -5.92
C LEU A 101 18.97 -5.87 -7.37
N VAL A 102 17.94 -6.69 -7.58
CA VAL A 102 17.35 -6.88 -8.92
C VAL A 102 16.77 -5.56 -9.43
N THR A 103 16.01 -4.83 -8.61
CA THR A 103 15.44 -3.54 -9.01
C THR A 103 16.53 -2.52 -9.34
N VAL A 104 17.55 -2.36 -8.49
CA VAL A 104 18.66 -1.43 -8.73
C VAL A 104 19.44 -1.82 -9.99
N ALA A 105 19.66 -3.12 -10.23
CA ALA A 105 20.32 -3.58 -11.46
C ALA A 105 19.49 -3.23 -12.71
N LEU A 106 18.18 -3.44 -12.68
CA LEU A 106 17.28 -3.07 -13.78
C LEU A 106 17.27 -1.55 -14.01
N LEU A 107 17.16 -0.75 -12.94
CA LEU A 107 17.20 0.70 -13.04
C LEU A 107 18.53 1.18 -13.59
N ALA A 108 19.66 0.65 -13.10
CA ALA A 108 20.98 0.99 -13.60
C ALA A 108 21.13 0.70 -15.10
N LEU A 109 20.57 -0.42 -15.60
CA LEU A 109 20.55 -0.70 -17.05
C LEU A 109 19.77 0.36 -17.82
N VAL A 110 18.61 0.78 -17.31
CA VAL A 110 17.80 1.86 -17.92
C VAL A 110 18.54 3.20 -17.88
N SER A 111 19.19 3.55 -16.77
CA SER A 111 19.97 4.79 -16.65
C SER A 111 21.20 4.79 -17.55
N ILE A 112 21.92 3.67 -17.64
CA ILE A 112 23.06 3.51 -18.56
C ILE A 112 22.58 3.68 -19.99
N TYR A 113 21.47 3.04 -20.37
CA TYR A 113 20.87 3.19 -21.69
C TYR A 113 20.53 4.67 -21.98
N ALA A 114 19.90 5.37 -21.05
CA ALA A 114 19.57 6.79 -21.19
C ALA A 114 20.83 7.64 -21.39
N VAL A 115 21.88 7.42 -20.60
CA VAL A 115 23.14 8.16 -20.70
C VAL A 115 23.83 7.88 -22.04
N VAL A 116 24.00 6.61 -22.41
CA VAL A 116 24.65 6.20 -23.67
C VAL A 116 23.85 6.72 -24.88
N GLY A 117 22.52 6.69 -24.80
CA GLY A 117 21.62 7.26 -25.81
C GLY A 117 21.75 8.78 -25.92
N SER A 118 21.80 9.49 -24.79
CA SER A 118 21.96 10.94 -24.75
C SER A 118 23.32 11.43 -25.29
N LEU A 119 24.36 10.60 -25.15
CA LEU A 119 25.70 10.85 -25.68
C LEU A 119 25.82 10.55 -27.19
N GLY A 120 24.77 10.03 -27.82
CA GLY A 120 24.73 9.77 -29.26
C GLY A 120 25.40 8.48 -29.71
N TYR A 121 25.86 7.63 -28.79
CA TYR A 121 26.52 6.35 -29.12
C TYR A 121 25.56 5.29 -29.68
N THR A 122 24.25 5.48 -29.54
CA THR A 122 23.22 4.54 -30.02
C THR A 122 22.81 4.75 -31.48
N ASN A 123 23.34 5.77 -32.17
CA ASN A 123 22.88 6.21 -33.50
C ASN A 123 21.36 6.50 -33.58
N GLN A 124 20.70 6.72 -32.44
CA GLN A 124 19.27 7.07 -32.37
C GLN A 124 19.11 8.59 -32.24
N SER A 125 17.95 9.12 -32.64
CA SER A 125 17.63 10.51 -32.33
C SER A 125 17.34 10.68 -30.84
N GLN A 126 17.56 11.88 -30.28
CA GLN A 126 17.20 12.16 -28.87
C GLN A 126 15.72 11.85 -28.59
N LYS A 127 14.83 12.12 -29.54
CA LYS A 127 13.39 11.83 -29.40
C LYS A 127 13.08 10.34 -29.29
N ASP A 128 13.85 9.48 -29.95
CA ASP A 128 13.67 8.03 -29.87
C ASP A 128 14.11 7.51 -28.51
N VAL A 129 15.24 8.03 -27.99
CA VAL A 129 15.72 7.72 -26.64
C VAL A 129 14.71 8.17 -25.58
N ASP A 130 14.21 9.41 -25.68
CA ASP A 130 13.19 9.96 -24.78
C ASP A 130 11.92 9.11 -24.79
N SER A 131 11.49 8.66 -25.97
CA SER A 131 10.31 7.81 -26.12
C SER A 131 10.49 6.46 -25.44
N ILE A 132 11.66 5.83 -25.58
CA ILE A 132 11.97 4.54 -24.94
C ILE A 132 12.00 4.69 -23.41
N ILE A 133 12.61 5.75 -22.89
CA ILE A 133 12.58 6.04 -21.45
C ILE A 133 11.16 6.32 -20.96
N GLY A 134 10.34 7.01 -21.76
CA GLY A 134 8.90 7.22 -21.48
C GLY A 134 8.15 5.89 -21.34
N VAL A 135 8.39 4.92 -22.23
CA VAL A 135 7.80 3.58 -22.12
C VAL A 135 8.23 2.88 -20.82
N PHE A 136 9.49 2.98 -20.42
CA PHE A 136 9.93 2.43 -19.14
C PHE A 136 9.27 3.14 -17.94
N ALA A 137 9.03 4.46 -18.03
CA ALA A 137 8.33 5.23 -17.00
C ALA A 137 6.88 4.75 -16.85
N ASP A 138 6.20 4.50 -17.97
CA ASP A 138 4.84 3.97 -17.99
C ASP A 138 4.76 2.56 -17.40
N ILE A 139 5.72 1.69 -17.75
CA ILE A 139 5.83 0.34 -17.17
C ILE A 139 6.04 0.44 -15.66
N GLY A 140 6.95 1.31 -15.21
CA GLY A 140 7.20 1.56 -13.78
C GLY A 140 5.93 2.01 -13.05
N ALA A 141 5.17 2.93 -13.64
CA ALA A 141 3.90 3.39 -13.10
C ALA A 141 2.88 2.25 -13.02
N MET A 142 2.72 1.45 -14.08
CA MET A 142 1.81 0.30 -14.08
C MET A 142 2.17 -0.72 -13.00
N CYS A 143 3.46 -1.02 -12.82
CA CYS A 143 3.93 -1.92 -11.75
C CYS A 143 3.63 -1.36 -10.36
N MET A 144 3.75 -0.05 -10.15
CA MET A 144 3.41 0.59 -8.88
C MET A 144 1.90 0.47 -8.59
N TYR A 145 1.06 0.68 -9.60
CA TYR A 145 -0.41 0.55 -9.47
C TYR A 145 -0.88 -0.91 -9.36
N ALA A 146 -0.09 -1.90 -9.74
CA ALA A 146 -0.43 -3.31 -9.55
C ALA A 146 -0.62 -3.67 -8.06
N SER A 147 0.13 -3.03 -7.15
CA SER A 147 0.03 -3.32 -5.71
C SER A 147 -1.34 -3.00 -5.09
N PRO A 148 -1.94 -1.81 -5.28
CA PRO A 148 -3.30 -1.57 -4.81
C PRO A 148 -4.35 -2.39 -5.58
N MET A 149 -4.09 -2.79 -6.83
CA MET A 149 -5.00 -3.66 -7.59
C MET A 149 -5.10 -5.08 -7.00
N GLU A 150 -4.04 -5.61 -6.39
CA GLU A 150 -4.13 -6.88 -5.66
C GLU A 150 -5.18 -6.80 -4.53
N LYS A 151 -5.24 -5.66 -3.82
CA LYS A 151 -6.27 -5.44 -2.79
C LYS A 151 -7.66 -5.32 -3.39
N LEU A 152 -7.79 -4.77 -4.60
CA LEU A 152 -9.08 -4.71 -5.29
C LEU A 152 -9.64 -6.10 -5.60
N VAL A 153 -8.77 -7.03 -6.03
CA VAL A 153 -9.15 -8.44 -6.24
C VAL A 153 -9.65 -9.07 -4.94
N GLN A 154 -9.03 -8.75 -3.81
CA GLN A 154 -9.48 -9.20 -2.49
C GLN A 154 -10.87 -8.63 -2.15
N VAL A 155 -11.13 -7.36 -2.44
CA VAL A 155 -12.46 -6.74 -2.21
C VAL A 155 -13.55 -7.41 -3.03
N LEU A 156 -13.27 -7.72 -4.31
CA LEU A 156 -14.21 -8.46 -5.15
C LEU A 156 -14.45 -9.88 -4.66
N LYS A 157 -13.39 -10.56 -4.19
CA LYS A 157 -13.46 -11.93 -3.67
C LYS A 157 -14.23 -12.01 -2.35
N TYR A 158 -13.95 -11.10 -1.42
CA TYR A 158 -14.53 -11.11 -0.07
C TYR A 158 -15.75 -10.20 0.08
N LYS A 159 -16.17 -9.52 -1.01
CA LYS A 159 -17.33 -8.60 -1.06
C LYS A 159 -17.36 -7.58 0.09
N SER A 160 -16.21 -7.10 0.52
CA SER A 160 -16.10 -6.13 1.62
C SER A 160 -15.06 -5.07 1.32
N ALA A 161 -15.46 -3.80 1.38
CA ALA A 161 -14.57 -2.65 1.22
C ALA A 161 -13.81 -2.28 2.52
N ALA A 162 -13.83 -3.12 3.56
CA ALA A 162 -13.23 -2.83 4.86
C ALA A 162 -11.72 -2.51 4.81
N PHE A 163 -11.04 -2.94 3.76
CA PHE A 163 -9.59 -2.74 3.57
C PHE A 163 -9.24 -1.54 2.68
N LEU A 164 -10.22 -0.88 2.06
CA LEU A 164 -9.99 0.27 1.18
C LEU A 164 -10.27 1.59 1.91
N ASN A 165 -9.25 2.44 1.98
CA ASN A 165 -9.43 3.81 2.41
C ASN A 165 -9.98 4.62 1.24
N SER A 166 -11.29 4.93 1.27
CA SER A 166 -11.98 5.71 0.24
C SER A 166 -11.30 7.05 -0.03
N HIS A 167 -10.72 7.69 0.98
CA HIS A 167 -9.99 8.95 0.82
C HIS A 167 -8.73 8.80 -0.06
N MET A 168 -8.02 7.67 0.04
CA MET A 168 -6.84 7.42 -0.80
C MET A 168 -7.22 7.16 -2.25
N VAL A 169 -8.36 6.51 -2.51
CA VAL A 169 -8.87 6.27 -3.87
C VAL A 169 -9.29 7.59 -4.53
N ILE A 170 -9.97 8.47 -3.78
CA ILE A 170 -10.36 9.80 -4.27
C ILE A 170 -9.11 10.64 -4.57
N ALA A 171 -8.13 10.67 -3.66
CA ALA A 171 -6.87 11.38 -3.87
C ALA A 171 -6.13 10.85 -5.11
N GLY A 172 -6.07 9.53 -5.29
CA GLY A 172 -5.51 8.89 -6.49
C GLY A 172 -6.25 9.29 -7.76
N LEU A 173 -7.59 9.30 -7.75
CA LEU A 173 -8.40 9.74 -8.89
C LEU A 173 -8.11 11.20 -9.25
N THR A 174 -8.13 12.11 -8.27
CA THR A 174 -7.82 13.54 -8.50
C THR A 174 -6.40 13.72 -9.04
N ASN A 175 -5.42 13.00 -8.50
CA ASN A 175 -4.05 13.01 -9.02
C ASN A 175 -4.00 12.60 -10.49
N ASN A 176 -4.62 11.48 -10.88
CA ASN A 176 -4.59 11.02 -12.26
C ASN A 176 -5.37 11.93 -13.23
N CYS A 177 -6.46 12.57 -12.77
CA CYS A 177 -7.14 13.59 -13.56
C CYS A 177 -6.25 14.82 -13.81
N LEU A 178 -5.49 15.26 -12.79
CA LEU A 178 -4.53 16.36 -12.92
C LEU A 178 -3.39 16.01 -13.86
N TRP A 179 -2.88 14.77 -13.82
CA TRP A 179 -1.86 14.29 -14.76
C TRP A 179 -2.39 14.14 -16.19
N CYS A 180 -3.63 13.68 -16.36
CA CYS A 180 -4.27 13.65 -17.67
C CYS A 180 -4.43 15.06 -18.25
N ALA A 181 -4.89 16.02 -17.44
CA ALA A 181 -4.95 17.42 -17.83
C ALA A 181 -3.55 17.99 -18.13
N TYR A 182 -2.54 17.66 -17.35
CA TYR A 182 -1.17 18.07 -17.64
C TYR A 182 -0.66 17.49 -18.97
N GLY A 183 -0.85 16.20 -19.19
CA GLY A 183 -0.42 15.51 -20.41
C GLY A 183 -1.08 16.06 -21.67
N THR A 184 -2.37 16.42 -21.62
CA THR A 184 -3.05 17.06 -22.76
C THR A 184 -2.52 18.46 -23.04
N LEU A 185 -2.10 19.21 -22.01
CA LEU A 185 -1.50 20.53 -22.17
C LEU A 185 -0.09 20.50 -22.76
N THR A 186 0.66 19.44 -22.48
CA THR A 186 2.02 19.25 -23.00
C THR A 186 2.07 18.35 -24.23
N GLU A 187 0.91 17.96 -24.77
CA GLU A 187 0.78 17.00 -25.88
C GLU A 187 1.62 15.72 -25.67
N ASN A 188 1.78 15.30 -24.41
CA ASN A 188 2.67 14.21 -24.04
C ASN A 188 1.87 12.92 -23.86
N TRP A 189 1.87 12.09 -24.89
CA TRP A 189 1.10 10.84 -24.91
C TRP A 189 1.52 9.85 -23.83
N PHE A 190 2.80 9.82 -23.45
CA PHE A 190 3.31 8.96 -22.37
C PHE A 190 2.70 9.34 -21.02
N ILE A 191 2.32 10.59 -20.80
CA ILE A 191 1.62 10.98 -19.58
C ILE A 191 0.12 10.69 -19.67
N ILE A 192 -0.48 10.94 -20.83
CA ILE A 192 -1.93 10.78 -21.06
C ILE A 192 -2.34 9.31 -20.95
N ALA A 193 -1.64 8.42 -21.65
CA ALA A 193 -2.01 7.00 -21.79
C ALA A 193 -2.16 6.27 -20.43
N PRO A 194 -1.16 6.24 -19.54
CA PRO A 194 -1.30 5.60 -18.22
C PRO A 194 -2.30 6.34 -17.34
N SER A 195 -2.41 7.67 -17.44
CA SER A 195 -3.35 8.46 -16.63
C SER A 195 -4.80 8.07 -16.90
N ILE A 196 -5.19 7.85 -18.17
CA ILE A 196 -6.54 7.39 -18.53
C ILE A 196 -6.84 6.01 -17.95
N ILE A 197 -5.87 5.09 -18.02
CA ILE A 197 -6.00 3.74 -17.45
C ILE A 197 -6.22 3.86 -15.93
N PHE A 198 -5.41 4.67 -15.24
CA PHE A 198 -5.54 4.84 -13.80
C PHE A 198 -6.80 5.57 -13.37
N VAL A 199 -7.28 6.56 -14.14
CA VAL A 199 -8.60 7.19 -13.90
C VAL A 199 -9.70 6.13 -13.98
N SER A 200 -9.67 5.27 -14.99
CA SER A 200 -10.65 4.19 -15.17
C SER A 200 -10.63 3.20 -14.01
N LEU A 201 -9.43 2.75 -13.60
CA LEU A 201 -9.25 1.81 -12.49
C LEU A 201 -9.66 2.43 -11.13
N ASN A 202 -9.30 3.69 -10.86
CA ASN A 202 -9.70 4.38 -9.63
C ASN A 202 -11.20 4.63 -9.58
N THR A 203 -11.83 4.98 -10.70
CA THR A 203 -13.28 5.15 -10.80
C THR A 203 -14.00 3.84 -10.53
N PHE A 204 -13.55 2.74 -11.13
CA PHE A 204 -14.08 1.40 -10.88
C PHE A 204 -13.93 1.02 -9.39
N THR A 205 -12.75 1.26 -8.81
CA THR A 205 -12.49 1.02 -7.38
C THR A 205 -13.42 1.85 -6.49
N LEU A 206 -13.66 3.11 -6.84
CA LEU A 206 -14.54 4.00 -6.09
C LEU A 206 -16.00 3.51 -6.12
N ILE A 207 -16.48 3.07 -7.29
CA ILE A 207 -17.82 2.47 -7.43
C ILE A 207 -17.94 1.23 -6.54
N LEU A 208 -16.93 0.36 -6.53
CA LEU A 208 -16.92 -0.82 -5.67
C LEU A 208 -16.92 -0.46 -4.19
N CYS A 209 -16.18 0.58 -3.76
CA CYS A 209 -16.23 1.07 -2.39
C CYS A 209 -17.62 1.57 -1.97
N ILE A 210 -18.36 2.19 -2.90
CA ILE A 210 -19.72 2.67 -2.63
C ILE A 210 -20.72 1.51 -2.57
N VAL A 211 -20.61 0.53 -3.48
CA VAL A 211 -21.51 -0.63 -3.55
C VAL A 211 -21.26 -1.60 -2.38
N PHE A 212 -20.00 -1.92 -2.07
CA PHE A 212 -19.59 -2.83 -1.00
C PHE A 212 -19.33 -2.10 0.33
N ASN A 213 -20.04 -1.01 0.57
CA ASN A 213 -19.89 -0.20 1.78
C ASN A 213 -20.01 -1.07 3.04
N THR A 214 -19.07 -0.91 3.97
CA THR A 214 -18.99 -1.67 5.23
C THR A 214 -20.24 -1.54 6.10
N LYS A 215 -21.11 -0.56 5.84
CA LYS A 215 -22.40 -0.42 6.51
C LYS A 215 -23.49 -1.36 5.98
N THR A 216 -23.37 -1.87 4.75
CA THR A 216 -24.34 -2.77 4.10
C THR A 216 -23.81 -4.19 3.90
N HIS A 217 -22.48 -4.38 3.84
CA HIS A 217 -21.82 -5.68 3.73
C HIS A 217 -20.66 -5.80 4.76
N PRO A 218 -20.98 -6.13 6.03
CA PRO A 218 -19.96 -6.44 7.03
C PRO A 218 -19.14 -7.67 6.62
N LEU A 219 -17.88 -7.73 7.08
CA LEU A 219 -17.00 -8.89 6.87
C LEU A 219 -17.70 -10.16 7.41
N PRO A 220 -17.63 -11.30 6.70
CA PRO A 220 -18.10 -12.58 7.25
C PRO A 220 -17.38 -12.90 8.57
N ASP A 221 -18.10 -13.39 9.58
CA ASP A 221 -17.55 -13.69 10.91
C ASP A 221 -16.33 -14.65 10.86
N ASP A 222 -16.25 -15.49 9.83
CA ASP A 222 -15.13 -16.40 9.56
C ASP A 222 -13.80 -15.70 9.28
N PHE A 223 -13.79 -14.42 8.89
CA PHE A 223 -12.55 -13.67 8.63
C PHE A 223 -11.74 -13.45 9.92
N HIS A 224 -12.42 -13.34 11.07
CA HIS A 224 -11.77 -13.27 12.37
C HIS A 224 -11.20 -14.64 12.79
N ILE A 225 -11.94 -15.73 12.52
CA ILE A 225 -11.51 -17.09 12.84
C ILE A 225 -10.32 -17.51 11.97
N GLN A 226 -10.30 -17.14 10.69
CA GLN A 226 -9.21 -17.47 9.78
C GLN A 226 -7.92 -16.68 10.08
N ARG A 227 -8.02 -15.45 10.60
CA ARG A 227 -6.85 -14.73 11.15
C ARG A 227 -6.34 -15.38 12.44
N VAL A 228 -7.22 -15.76 13.36
CA VAL A 228 -6.83 -16.42 14.62
C VAL A 228 -6.21 -17.81 14.37
N MET A 229 -6.73 -18.60 13.42
CA MET A 229 -6.16 -19.89 13.04
C MET A 229 -4.88 -19.77 12.20
N SER A 230 -4.73 -18.70 11.42
CA SER A 230 -3.49 -18.37 10.69
C SER A 230 -2.38 -17.86 11.61
N ASP A 231 -2.71 -17.38 12.81
CA ASP A 231 -1.78 -16.82 13.80
C ASP A 231 -1.29 -17.87 14.82
N VAL A 232 -1.61 -19.15 14.65
CA VAL A 232 -0.99 -20.23 15.44
C VAL A 232 0.29 -20.70 14.74
N PRO A 233 1.49 -20.53 15.34
CA PRO A 233 2.73 -21.00 14.75
C PRO A 233 2.71 -22.54 14.57
N PRO A 234 3.28 -23.08 13.47
CA PRO A 234 3.33 -24.53 13.22
C PRO A 234 4.05 -25.36 14.30
N ALA A 235 4.74 -24.69 15.23
CA ALA A 235 5.41 -25.32 16.36
C ALA A 235 4.46 -25.75 17.49
N LEU A 236 3.19 -25.33 17.49
CA LEU A 236 2.19 -25.73 18.50
C LEU A 236 1.10 -26.66 17.95
N ALA A 237 1.16 -27.03 16.66
CA ALA A 237 0.23 -27.98 16.05
C ALA A 237 0.68 -29.45 16.18
N ALA A 238 1.83 -29.72 16.80
CA ALA A 238 2.44 -31.06 16.86
C ALA A 238 2.43 -31.72 18.25
N GLU A 239 1.81 -31.12 19.27
CA GLU A 239 1.61 -31.77 20.57
C GLU A 239 0.18 -31.61 21.06
N GLY A 240 -0.49 -32.74 21.29
CA GLY A 240 -1.69 -32.78 22.12
C GLY A 240 -3.03 -32.87 21.39
N SER A 241 -3.23 -33.94 20.61
CA SER A 241 -4.56 -34.51 20.50
C SER A 241 -5.02 -34.94 21.90
N SER A 242 -5.91 -34.19 22.54
CA SER A 242 -7.11 -34.70 23.24
C SER A 242 -7.74 -33.67 24.18
N LYS A 243 -9.08 -33.63 24.14
CA LYS A 243 -10.06 -33.10 25.12
C LYS A 243 -10.54 -31.63 24.99
N MET A 244 -11.76 -31.55 24.44
CA MET A 244 -12.98 -31.04 25.10
C MET A 244 -13.48 -29.60 24.81
N SER A 245 -14.79 -29.60 24.50
CA SER A 245 -15.86 -28.62 24.79
C SER A 245 -15.98 -27.35 23.95
N VAL A 246 -17.05 -27.39 23.16
CA VAL A 246 -17.85 -26.30 22.58
C VAL A 246 -18.22 -25.26 23.66
N VAL A 247 -17.91 -23.98 23.41
CA VAL A 247 -18.61 -22.85 24.06
C VAL A 247 -18.95 -21.83 22.98
N SER A 248 -20.26 -21.66 22.76
CA SER A 248 -20.89 -20.64 21.93
C SER A 248 -21.10 -19.39 22.77
N TYR A 249 -20.73 -18.21 22.27
CA TYR A 249 -21.14 -16.93 22.86
C TYR A 249 -21.97 -16.12 21.85
N LYS A 250 -23.24 -16.00 22.19
CA LYS A 250 -24.26 -15.18 21.55
C LYS A 250 -24.17 -13.76 22.11
N ALA A 251 -24.19 -12.78 21.23
CA ALA A 251 -24.25 -11.35 21.55
C ALA A 251 -25.57 -11.00 22.27
N ASP A 252 -25.52 -10.13 23.28
CA ASP A 252 -26.47 -9.02 23.35
C ASP A 252 -25.99 -7.87 24.27
N SER A 253 -26.65 -6.76 24.01
CA SER A 253 -26.45 -5.36 24.34
C SER A 253 -26.86 -4.92 25.75
N THR A 254 -26.46 -3.69 26.10
CA THR A 254 -27.20 -2.70 26.94
C THR A 254 -26.83 -2.58 28.44
N PHE A 255 -26.14 -1.47 28.74
CA PHE A 255 -26.20 -0.57 29.91
C PHE A 255 -25.97 -1.04 31.37
N LEU A 256 -25.28 -0.12 32.07
CA LEU A 256 -25.23 0.21 33.52
C LEU A 256 -24.32 -0.60 34.48
N SER A 257 -23.34 0.11 35.04
CA SER A 257 -22.65 -0.14 36.32
C SER A 257 -23.64 -0.04 37.51
N PRO A 258 -23.34 -0.39 38.80
CA PRO A 258 -22.06 -0.74 39.44
C PRO A 258 -22.14 -1.86 40.52
N ALA A 259 -21.09 -1.95 41.34
CA ALA A 259 -21.01 -2.59 42.67
C ALA A 259 -20.62 -4.08 42.74
N PHE A 260 -19.45 -4.28 43.34
CA PHE A 260 -18.82 -5.55 43.66
C PHE A 260 -19.27 -5.95 45.07
N GLU A 261 -20.14 -6.96 45.19
CA GLU A 261 -20.52 -7.54 46.48
C GLU A 261 -20.01 -8.98 46.51
N ALA A 262 -19.00 -9.21 47.35
CA ALA A 262 -18.36 -10.51 47.52
C ALA A 262 -19.27 -11.43 48.37
N LEU A 263 -19.60 -12.61 47.84
CA LEU A 263 -20.28 -13.66 48.60
C LEU A 263 -19.35 -14.85 48.86
N HIS A 264 -19.23 -15.18 50.15
CA HIS A 264 -18.47 -16.28 50.72
C HIS A 264 -19.06 -17.67 50.38
N SER A 265 -18.18 -18.66 50.33
CA SER A 265 -18.49 -20.09 50.16
C SER A 265 -18.95 -20.75 51.48
N PRO A 266 -19.93 -21.68 51.48
CA PRO A 266 -20.31 -22.43 52.67
C PRO A 266 -19.51 -23.74 52.81
N LEU A 267 -18.92 -23.96 53.98
CA LEU A 267 -18.38 -25.26 54.42
C LEU A 267 -19.46 -26.01 55.21
N THR A 268 -19.88 -27.17 54.70
CA THR A 268 -20.80 -28.08 55.39
C THR A 268 -20.04 -28.90 56.45
N SER A 269 -20.44 -28.77 57.71
CA SER A 269 -19.94 -29.51 58.87
C SER A 269 -20.56 -30.92 58.98
N ILE A 270 -19.70 -31.91 59.22
CA ILE A 270 -20.06 -33.32 59.49
C ILE A 270 -20.60 -33.45 60.93
N HIS A 271 -21.79 -34.04 61.08
CA HIS A 271 -22.41 -34.36 62.36
C HIS A 271 -21.81 -35.65 62.95
N VAL A 272 -21.34 -35.58 64.20
CA VAL A 272 -20.97 -36.73 65.05
C VAL A 272 -22.07 -36.92 66.09
N THR A 273 -22.69 -38.10 66.14
CA THR A 273 -23.60 -38.52 67.20
C THR A 273 -22.87 -39.42 68.21
N LYS A 274 -22.64 -38.91 69.43
CA LYS A 274 -22.59 -39.67 70.70
C LYS A 274 -24.03 -39.78 71.22
N GLY A 275 -24.54 -40.79 71.92
CA GLY A 275 -24.02 -42.02 72.52
C GLY A 275 -25.10 -42.65 73.44
N LEU A 276 -24.70 -43.61 74.30
CA LEU A 276 -25.43 -44.26 75.43
C LEU A 276 -26.16 -45.56 75.03
N SER A 277 -26.08 -46.67 75.78
CA SER A 277 -25.64 -46.97 77.15
C SER A 277 -25.24 -48.44 77.26
#